data_AF-A0A972XLA3-F1
#
_entry.id   AF-A0A972XLA3-F1
#
_cell.length_a   1.000
_cell.length_b   1.000
_cell.length_c   1.000
_cell.angle_alpha   90.00
_cell.angle_beta   90.00
_cell.angle_gamma   90.00
#
_symmetry.space_group_name_H-M   'P 1'
#
loop_
_entity.id
_entity.type
_entity.pdbx_description
1 polymer ?
#
loop_
_entity_poly.entity_id
_entity_poly.type
_entity_poly.pdbx_seq_one_letter_code
_entity_poly.pdbx_strand_id
1 'polypeptide(L)'
;MTGPLVSARISVLLAIAAGVIMWLAFPPVSFGPYAAVAVALLVMAQYRAPLRRALLTGFITGMTFFALLISWMQVIGIDAWLLLAGYCAGWIALLGLGTALVTRLPGWPVWVACLWVLQESLRGVIPFGGFPWGRLAFAQPDTSFGKIAVLLGQAGVTFALAVAGCAVVAAVIAFRTRHRPRFVVWSVLAAVVAVMPGLIPLALEGDTVGGSSTAVVAVVQ
;
A
#
# COMPACT_ATOMS: atom_id res chain seq x y z
N MET A 1 -12.46 22.10 6.09
CA MET A 1 -12.71 20.99 7.04
C MET A 1 -11.55 20.91 8.03
N THR A 2 -11.80 21.13 9.32
CA THR A 2 -10.76 21.22 10.36
C THR A 2 -10.62 19.94 11.21
N GLY A 3 -11.56 19.00 11.11
CA GLY A 3 -11.59 17.77 11.90
C GLY A 3 -11.45 16.48 11.08
N PRO A 4 -11.64 15.31 11.74
CA PRO A 4 -11.61 14.01 11.10
C PRO A 4 -12.68 13.85 10.01
N LEU A 5 -12.42 13.05 8.96
CA LEU A 5 -13.40 12.81 7.88
C LEU A 5 -14.58 11.93 8.27
N VAL A 6 -14.38 11.05 9.26
CA VAL A 6 -15.34 10.02 9.68
C VAL A 6 -15.36 9.89 11.20
N SER A 7 -16.44 9.30 11.72
CA SER A 7 -16.59 9.00 13.15
C SER A 7 -15.62 7.90 13.60
N ALA A 8 -15.37 7.78 14.90
CA ALA A 8 -14.47 6.75 15.42
C ALA A 8 -14.92 5.31 15.09
N ARG A 9 -16.24 5.04 15.13
CA ARG A 9 -16.79 3.73 14.76
C ARG A 9 -16.53 3.40 13.29
N ILE A 10 -16.77 4.37 12.40
CA ILE A 10 -16.51 4.21 10.97
C ILE A 10 -15.01 4.06 10.70
N SER A 11 -14.14 4.80 11.41
CA SER A 11 -12.69 4.62 11.28
C SER A 11 -12.24 3.18 11.58
N VAL A 12 -12.84 2.52 12.58
CA VAL A 12 -12.51 1.12 12.90
C VAL A 12 -12.99 0.17 11.79
N LEU A 13 -14.21 0.36 11.28
CA LEU A 13 -14.72 -0.43 10.16
C LEU A 13 -13.86 -0.27 8.91
N LEU A 14 -13.45 0.97 8.59
CA LEU A 14 -12.55 1.27 7.49
C LEU A 14 -11.16 0.66 7.70
N ALA A 15 -10.65 0.61 8.93
CA ALA A 15 -9.37 -0.01 9.25
C ALA A 15 -9.39 -1.54 9.00
N ILE A 16 -10.44 -2.21 9.47
CA ILE A 16 -10.62 -3.66 9.21
C ILE A 16 -10.78 -3.90 7.71
N ALA A 17 -11.65 -3.13 7.05
CA ALA A 17 -11.87 -3.24 5.60
C ALA A 17 -10.58 -2.99 4.81
N ALA A 18 -9.78 -1.99 5.20
CA ALA A 18 -8.47 -1.72 4.59
C ALA A 18 -7.53 -2.91 4.73
N GLY A 19 -7.48 -3.55 5.90
CA GLY A 19 -6.62 -4.73 6.12
C GLY A 19 -7.04 -5.92 5.28
N VAL A 20 -8.34 -6.21 5.21
CA VAL A 20 -8.90 -7.29 4.37
C VAL A 20 -8.65 -7.01 2.89
N ILE A 21 -8.98 -5.80 2.41
CA ILE A 21 -8.80 -5.42 1.00
C ILE A 21 -7.31 -5.42 0.63
N MET A 22 -6.43 -5.01 1.55
CA MET A 22 -4.99 -5.12 1.34
C MET A 22 -4.58 -6.58 1.15
N TRP A 23 -5.09 -7.50 1.98
CA TRP A 23 -4.82 -8.93 1.85
C TRP A 23 -5.32 -9.49 0.51
N LEU A 24 -6.49 -9.06 0.02
CA LEU A 24 -7.01 -9.45 -1.30
C LEU A 24 -6.13 -8.99 -2.48
N ALA A 25 -5.23 -8.03 -2.28
CA ALA A 25 -4.25 -7.64 -3.29
C ALA A 25 -3.12 -8.68 -3.45
N PHE A 26 -2.99 -9.63 -2.52
CA PHE A 26 -2.01 -10.72 -2.51
C PHE A 26 -2.67 -12.05 -2.86
N PRO A 27 -1.88 -13.12 -3.14
CA PRO A 27 -2.42 -14.45 -3.30
C PRO A 27 -3.30 -14.87 -2.11
N PRO A 28 -4.45 -15.52 -2.36
CA PRO A 28 -4.83 -16.17 -3.62
C PRO A 28 -5.55 -15.27 -4.65
N VAL A 29 -6.01 -14.07 -4.27
CA VAL A 29 -6.83 -13.23 -5.16
C VAL A 29 -5.97 -12.39 -6.11
N SER A 30 -4.82 -11.89 -5.63
CA SER A 30 -3.81 -11.20 -6.44
C SER A 30 -4.32 -10.04 -7.29
N PHE A 31 -5.40 -9.36 -6.87
CA PHE A 31 -5.95 -8.24 -7.61
C PHE A 31 -5.28 -6.93 -7.15
N GLY A 32 -4.15 -6.60 -7.78
CA GLY A 32 -3.27 -5.49 -7.39
C GLY A 32 -3.94 -4.12 -7.17
N PRO A 33 -4.99 -3.70 -7.92
CA PRO A 33 -5.68 -2.44 -7.66
C PRO A 33 -6.27 -2.32 -6.25
N TYR A 34 -6.56 -3.44 -5.57
CA TYR A 34 -7.02 -3.42 -4.18
C TYR A 34 -6.00 -2.80 -3.23
N ALA A 35 -4.70 -2.83 -3.53
CA ALA A 35 -3.69 -2.16 -2.72
C ALA A 35 -3.95 -0.64 -2.61
N ALA A 36 -4.24 0.03 -3.73
CA ALA A 36 -4.55 1.46 -3.73
C ALA A 36 -5.88 1.75 -3.01
N VAL A 37 -6.89 0.88 -3.16
CA VAL A 37 -8.17 1.00 -2.44
C VAL A 37 -7.97 0.86 -0.93
N ALA A 38 -7.18 -0.11 -0.49
CA ALA A 38 -6.85 -0.30 0.92
C ALA A 38 -6.13 0.92 1.51
N VAL A 39 -5.18 1.51 0.78
CA VAL A 39 -4.55 2.77 1.18
C VAL A 39 -5.58 3.89 1.31
N ALA A 40 -6.49 4.04 0.34
CA ALA A 40 -7.52 5.07 0.39
C ALA A 40 -8.43 4.92 1.63
N LEU A 41 -8.86 3.71 1.96
CA LEU A 41 -9.68 3.42 3.14
C LEU A 41 -8.94 3.74 4.45
N LEU A 42 -7.66 3.34 4.53
CA LEU A 42 -6.82 3.61 5.70
C LEU A 42 -6.61 5.11 5.91
N VAL A 43 -6.26 5.84 4.84
CA VAL A 43 -6.09 7.28 4.88
C VAL A 43 -7.41 7.96 5.27
N MET A 44 -8.56 7.51 4.74
CA MET A 44 -9.86 8.04 5.11
C MET A 44 -10.16 7.84 6.61
N ALA A 45 -9.79 6.70 7.19
CA ALA A 45 -9.94 6.41 8.61
C ALA A 45 -9.09 7.34 9.50
N GLN A 46 -7.94 7.81 9.00
CA GLN A 46 -6.89 8.50 9.74
C GLN A 46 -6.79 10.00 9.42
N TYR A 47 -7.42 10.49 8.36
CA TYR A 47 -7.31 11.86 7.89
C TYR A 47 -7.66 12.86 8.99
N ARG A 48 -6.65 13.62 9.44
CA ARG A 48 -6.73 14.59 10.55
C ARG A 48 -7.34 14.02 11.84
N ALA A 49 -7.28 12.70 12.03
CA ALA A 49 -7.79 12.02 13.22
C ALA A 49 -6.94 12.36 14.47
N PRO A 50 -7.49 12.21 15.69
CA PRO A 50 -6.68 12.21 16.90
C PRO A 50 -5.61 11.12 16.85
N LEU A 51 -4.41 11.42 17.34
CA LEU A 51 -3.24 10.53 17.24
C LEU A 51 -3.50 9.12 17.78
N ARG A 52 -4.15 8.99 18.94
CA ARG A 52 -4.51 7.69 19.51
C ARG A 52 -5.41 6.87 18.58
N ARG A 53 -6.36 7.52 17.90
CA ARG A 53 -7.26 6.85 16.93
C ARG A 53 -6.49 6.40 15.70
N ALA A 54 -5.59 7.25 15.20
CA ALA A 54 -4.78 6.95 14.03
C ALA A 54 -3.82 5.78 14.29
N LEU A 55 -3.18 5.78 15.46
CA LEU A 55 -2.35 4.68 15.94
C LEU A 55 -3.15 3.36 16.03
N LEU A 56 -4.30 3.38 16.71
CA LEU A 56 -5.14 2.19 16.88
C LEU A 56 -5.68 1.65 15.54
N THR A 57 -6.14 2.52 14.65
CA THR A 57 -6.65 2.12 13.33
C THR A 57 -5.54 1.59 12.42
N GLY A 58 -4.34 2.17 12.50
CA GLY A 58 -3.16 1.61 11.82
C GLY A 58 -2.80 0.22 12.36
N PHE A 59 -2.80 0.05 13.69
CA PHE A 59 -2.54 -1.26 14.31
C PHE A 59 -3.60 -2.31 13.91
N ILE A 60 -4.89 -1.95 13.95
CA ILE A 60 -5.99 -2.84 13.53
C ILE A 60 -5.81 -3.25 12.07
N THR A 61 -5.55 -2.29 11.18
CA THR A 61 -5.33 -2.55 9.75
C THR A 61 -4.16 -3.50 9.54
N GLY A 62 -3.04 -3.23 10.22
CA GLY A 62 -1.85 -4.05 10.15
C GLY A 62 -2.08 -5.46 10.69
N MET A 63 -2.77 -5.60 11.83
CA MET A 63 -3.10 -6.91 12.39
C MET A 63 -4.00 -7.70 11.46
N THR A 64 -5.07 -7.08 10.93
CA THR A 64 -5.97 -7.73 9.98
C THR A 64 -5.22 -8.19 8.73
N PHE A 65 -4.40 -7.32 8.14
CA PHE A 65 -3.64 -7.64 6.93
C PHE A 65 -2.58 -8.72 7.17
N PHE A 66 -1.68 -8.52 8.13
CA PHE A 66 -0.57 -9.42 8.34
C PHE A 66 -1.01 -10.77 8.92
N ALA A 67 -1.95 -10.80 9.86
CA ALA A 67 -2.44 -12.08 10.39
C ALA A 67 -2.98 -12.98 9.26
N LEU A 68 -3.69 -12.40 8.28
CA LEU A 68 -4.18 -13.13 7.11
C LEU A 68 -3.04 -13.50 6.14
N LEU A 69 -2.17 -12.54 5.81
CA LEU A 69 -1.09 -12.72 4.82
C LEU A 69 -0.08 -13.79 5.24
N ILE A 70 0.31 -13.81 6.51
CA ILE A 70 1.32 -14.73 7.04
C ILE A 70 0.70 -15.85 7.89
N SER A 71 -0.57 -16.21 7.63
CA SER A 71 -1.26 -17.30 8.34
C SER A 71 -0.54 -18.64 8.26
N TRP A 72 0.24 -18.87 7.19
CA TRP A 72 1.09 -20.05 7.03
C TRP A 72 2.13 -20.22 8.14
N MET A 73 2.51 -19.17 8.86
CA MET A 73 3.43 -19.26 10.01
C MET A 73 2.87 -20.03 11.20
N GLN A 74 1.57 -20.32 11.23
CA GLN A 74 0.97 -21.14 12.28
C GLN A 74 1.60 -22.54 12.36
N VAL A 75 2.21 -23.03 11.27
CA VAL A 75 2.99 -24.29 11.26
C VAL A 75 4.22 -24.21 12.18
N ILE A 76 4.80 -23.02 12.35
CA ILE A 76 5.92 -22.79 13.27
C ILE A 76 5.40 -22.63 14.70
N GLY A 77 4.33 -21.85 14.87
CA GLY A 77 3.70 -21.61 16.16
C GLY A 77 2.73 -20.44 16.11
N ILE A 78 1.63 -20.54 16.87
CA ILE A 78 0.61 -19.49 16.97
C ILE A 78 1.18 -18.23 17.63
N ASP A 79 2.02 -18.41 18.64
CA ASP A 79 2.78 -17.37 19.32
C ASP A 79 3.70 -16.62 18.35
N ALA A 80 4.51 -17.34 17.56
CA ALA A 80 5.39 -16.74 16.56
C ALA A 80 4.61 -15.97 15.49
N TRP A 81 3.51 -16.55 14.98
CA TRP A 81 2.63 -15.91 14.00
C TRP A 81 2.04 -14.59 14.53
N LEU A 82 1.45 -14.60 15.74
CA LEU A 82 0.83 -13.42 16.32
C LEU A 82 1.86 -12.35 16.69
N LEU A 83 3.04 -12.74 17.20
CA LEU A 83 4.12 -11.80 17.50
C LEU A 83 4.65 -11.12 16.24
N LEU A 84 4.87 -11.87 15.15
CA LEU A 84 5.34 -11.27 13.90
C LEU A 84 4.27 -10.39 13.26
N ALA A 85 3.01 -10.82 13.26
CA ALA A 85 1.90 -10.01 12.78
C ALA A 85 1.77 -8.71 13.61
N GLY A 86 1.91 -8.80 14.93
CA GLY A 86 1.92 -7.67 15.85
C GLY A 86 3.06 -6.69 15.59
N TYR A 87 4.27 -7.20 15.38
CA TYR A 87 5.43 -6.41 15.00
C TYR A 87 5.19 -5.66 13.68
N CYS A 88 4.69 -6.34 12.65
CA CYS A 88 4.37 -5.71 11.36
C CYS A 88 3.22 -4.69 11.49
N ALA A 89 2.22 -4.99 12.31
CA ALA A 89 1.11 -4.09 12.60
C ALA A 89 1.56 -2.83 13.34
N GLY A 90 2.59 -2.91 14.17
CA GLY A 90 3.23 -1.75 14.80
C GLY A 90 3.73 -0.73 13.78
N TRP A 91 4.34 -1.18 12.67
CA TRP A 91 4.76 -0.27 11.60
C TRP A 91 3.59 0.42 10.90
N ILE A 92 2.47 -0.28 10.67
CA ILE A 92 1.25 0.31 10.12
C ILE A 92 0.59 1.26 11.13
N ALA A 93 0.72 1.00 12.43
CA ALA A 93 0.29 1.91 13.49
C ALA A 93 1.08 3.23 13.47
N LEU A 94 2.41 3.16 13.34
CA LEU A 94 3.28 4.33 13.19
C LEU A 94 3.00 5.10 11.91
N LEU A 95 2.77 4.40 10.80
CA LEU A 95 2.29 5.00 9.54
C LEU A 95 0.98 5.76 9.77
N GLY A 96 0.05 5.18 10.53
CA GLY A 96 -1.22 5.82 10.85
C GLY A 96 -1.04 7.11 11.66
N LEU A 97 -0.18 7.08 12.67
CA LEU A 97 0.21 8.26 13.44
C LEU A 97 0.77 9.36 12.54
N GLY A 98 1.73 9.03 11.67
CA GLY A 98 2.32 9.96 10.72
C GLY A 98 1.30 10.51 9.72
N THR A 99 0.41 9.66 9.21
CA THR A 99 -0.67 10.05 8.28
C THR A 99 -1.59 11.10 8.91
N ALA A 100 -2.00 10.92 10.16
CA ALA A 100 -2.83 11.90 10.87
C ALA A 100 -2.15 13.27 11.06
N LEU A 101 -0.81 13.28 11.17
CA LEU A 101 -0.01 14.51 11.26
C LEU A 101 0.11 15.19 9.90
N VAL A 102 0.57 14.46 8.87
CA VAL A 102 0.89 15.04 7.56
C VAL A 102 -0.35 15.42 6.75
N THR A 103 -1.52 14.84 7.03
CA THR A 103 -2.82 15.25 6.43
C THR A 103 -3.25 16.67 6.80
N ARG A 104 -2.51 17.34 7.69
CA ARG A 104 -2.68 18.76 8.01
C ARG A 104 -1.85 19.69 7.11
N LEU A 105 -0.82 19.14 6.44
CA LEU A 105 0.11 19.90 5.61
C LEU A 105 -0.43 20.13 4.19
N PRO A 106 0.01 21.18 3.49
CA PRO A 106 -0.20 21.29 2.05
C PRO A 106 0.52 20.16 1.32
N GLY A 107 -0.06 19.65 0.22
CA GLY A 107 0.52 18.53 -0.52
C GLY A 107 0.53 17.20 0.25
N TRP A 108 -0.34 17.04 1.26
CA TRP A 108 -0.39 15.85 2.11
C TRP A 108 -0.35 14.48 1.39
N PRO A 109 -0.89 14.26 0.17
CA PRO A 109 -0.78 12.96 -0.51
C PRO A 109 0.65 12.51 -0.71
N VAL A 110 1.55 13.45 -1.02
CA VAL A 110 2.98 13.17 -1.22
C VAL A 110 3.64 12.76 0.09
N TRP A 111 3.33 13.48 1.18
CA TRP A 111 3.86 13.15 2.50
C TRP A 111 3.40 11.78 3.00
N VAL A 112 2.14 11.41 2.76
CA VAL A 112 1.63 10.06 3.09
C VAL A 112 2.36 8.99 2.27
N ALA A 113 2.59 9.22 0.98
CA ALA A 113 3.34 8.31 0.14
C ALA A 113 4.80 8.14 0.59
N CYS A 114 5.47 9.23 0.97
CA CYS A 114 6.81 9.19 1.57
C CYS A 114 6.83 8.37 2.87
N LEU A 115 5.84 8.53 3.75
CA LEU A 115 5.73 7.74 4.99
C LEU A 115 5.52 6.24 4.71
N TRP A 116 4.75 5.90 3.66
CA TRP A 116 4.57 4.52 3.23
C TRP A 116 5.89 3.89 2.78
N VAL A 117 6.64 4.58 1.92
CA VAL A 117 7.97 4.13 1.47
C VAL A 117 8.93 4.01 2.66
N LEU A 118 8.95 5.02 3.54
CA LEU A 118 9.82 5.04 4.70
C LEU A 118 9.58 3.84 5.61
N GLN A 119 8.32 3.59 5.99
CA GLN A 119 8.03 2.48 6.90
C GLN A 119 8.32 1.12 6.26
N GLU A 120 8.02 0.92 4.96
CA GLU A 120 8.35 -0.34 4.27
C GLU A 120 9.85 -0.58 4.15
N SER A 121 10.60 0.50 3.97
CA SER A 121 12.06 0.46 3.92
C SER A 121 12.62 0.08 5.28
N LEU A 122 12.20 0.77 6.34
CA LEU A 122 12.65 0.51 7.71
C LEU A 122 12.22 -0.88 8.23
N ARG A 123 10.95 -1.25 8.04
CA ARG A 123 10.45 -2.59 8.40
C ARG A 123 11.20 -3.70 7.66
N GLY A 124 11.66 -3.43 6.44
CA GLY A 124 12.47 -4.35 5.67
C GLY A 124 13.91 -4.54 6.15
N VAL A 125 14.37 -3.80 7.17
CA VAL A 125 15.73 -3.93 7.72
C VAL A 125 15.82 -3.96 9.26
N ILE A 126 14.82 -3.43 9.98
CA ILE A 126 14.84 -3.31 11.45
C ILE A 126 13.77 -4.18 12.10
N PRO A 127 14.05 -4.93 13.18
CA PRO A 127 15.36 -5.32 13.69
C PRO A 127 15.88 -6.57 12.97
N PHE A 128 17.15 -6.93 13.17
CA PHE A 128 17.73 -8.21 12.73
C PHE A 128 17.57 -8.51 11.22
N GLY A 129 17.64 -7.48 10.36
CA GLY A 129 17.43 -7.63 8.92
C GLY A 129 15.97 -7.48 8.47
N GLY A 130 15.04 -7.29 9.40
CA GLY A 130 13.65 -6.89 9.15
C GLY A 130 12.77 -7.97 8.53
N PHE A 131 11.56 -7.56 8.13
CA PHE A 131 10.57 -8.41 7.48
C PHE A 131 9.87 -7.67 6.33
N PRO A 132 10.39 -7.78 5.08
CA PRO A 132 9.92 -6.98 3.94
C PRO A 132 8.60 -7.46 3.34
N TRP A 133 8.00 -8.55 3.84
CA TRP A 133 6.77 -9.13 3.30
C TRP A 133 5.59 -8.16 3.32
N GLY A 134 4.66 -8.30 2.37
CA GLY A 134 3.47 -7.46 2.32
C GLY A 134 3.71 -6.00 1.89
N ARG A 135 4.82 -5.72 1.19
CA ARG A 135 5.01 -4.42 0.52
C ARG A 135 3.97 -4.22 -0.56
N LEU A 136 3.48 -2.98 -0.73
CA LEU A 136 2.51 -2.65 -1.78
C LEU A 136 3.01 -3.06 -3.17
N ALA A 137 4.32 -2.90 -3.42
CA ALA A 137 4.97 -3.31 -4.66
C ALA A 137 4.82 -4.80 -4.99
N PHE A 138 4.77 -5.68 -3.99
CA PHE A 138 4.65 -7.13 -4.20
C PHE A 138 3.26 -7.56 -4.67
N ALA A 139 2.25 -6.69 -4.54
CA ALA A 139 0.92 -6.92 -5.08
C ALA A 139 0.79 -6.49 -6.57
N GLN A 140 1.86 -6.01 -7.20
CA GLN A 140 1.80 -5.41 -8.56
C GLN A 140 2.55 -6.14 -9.69
N PRO A 141 2.96 -7.42 -9.61
CA PRO A 141 3.75 -8.03 -10.70
C PRO A 141 3.03 -7.96 -12.06
N ASP A 142 1.71 -8.16 -12.07
CA ASP A 142 0.89 -8.23 -13.30
C ASP A 142 0.11 -6.94 -13.60
N THR A 143 0.39 -5.84 -12.90
CA THR A 143 -0.33 -4.57 -13.09
C THR A 143 0.52 -3.53 -13.81
N SER A 144 -0.14 -2.52 -14.37
CA SER A 144 0.52 -1.32 -14.89
C SER A 144 1.50 -0.72 -13.88
N PHE A 145 1.15 -0.69 -12.60
CA PHE A 145 2.03 -0.16 -11.54
C PHE A 145 3.32 -0.93 -11.39
N GLY A 146 3.33 -2.24 -11.64
CA GLY A 146 4.53 -3.08 -11.61
C GLY A 146 5.62 -2.58 -12.55
N LYS A 147 5.26 -1.98 -13.68
CA LYS A 147 6.21 -1.43 -14.65
C LYS A 147 7.05 -0.27 -14.10
N ILE A 148 6.55 0.44 -13.07
CA ILE A 148 7.30 1.50 -12.39
C ILE A 148 8.57 0.94 -11.74
N ALA A 149 8.57 -0.34 -11.36
CA ALA A 149 9.71 -0.99 -10.72
C ALA A 149 10.98 -0.94 -11.59
N VAL A 150 10.84 -0.94 -12.92
CA VAL A 150 11.97 -0.86 -13.86
C VAL A 150 12.74 0.46 -13.69
N LEU A 151 12.04 1.55 -13.41
CA LEU A 151 12.62 2.90 -13.33
C LEU A 151 12.99 3.31 -11.90
N LEU A 152 12.12 2.99 -10.94
CA LEU A 152 12.18 3.54 -9.58
C LEU A 152 12.23 2.45 -8.50
N GLY A 153 12.34 1.17 -8.89
CA GLY A 153 12.33 0.04 -7.98
C GLY A 153 11.01 -0.12 -7.21
N GLN A 154 11.02 -1.01 -6.20
CA GLN A 154 9.86 -1.30 -5.37
C GLN A 154 9.34 -0.06 -4.63
N ALA A 155 10.24 0.81 -4.17
CA ALA A 155 9.89 2.05 -3.50
C ALA A 155 9.04 2.97 -4.39
N GLY A 156 9.38 3.08 -5.67
CA GLY A 156 8.58 3.86 -6.64
C GLY A 156 7.18 3.30 -6.86
N VAL A 157 7.04 1.97 -6.91
CA VAL A 157 5.72 1.31 -7.03
C VAL A 157 4.86 1.60 -5.79
N THR A 158 5.42 1.42 -4.59
CA THR A 158 4.75 1.74 -3.33
C THR A 158 4.32 3.21 -3.29
N PHE A 159 5.23 4.12 -3.66
CA PHE A 159 4.94 5.55 -3.69
C PHE A 159 3.75 5.86 -4.62
N ALA A 160 3.75 5.32 -5.84
CA ALA A 160 2.71 5.56 -6.82
C ALA A 160 1.33 5.03 -6.34
N LEU A 161 1.28 3.83 -5.77
CA LEU A 161 0.04 3.28 -5.21
C LEU A 161 -0.47 4.11 -4.03
N ALA A 162 0.44 4.58 -3.17
CA ALA A 162 0.06 5.40 -2.03
C ALA A 162 -0.50 6.76 -2.49
N VAL A 163 0.10 7.38 -3.51
CA VAL A 163 -0.43 8.60 -4.14
C VAL A 163 -1.79 8.33 -4.78
N ALA A 164 -1.97 7.21 -5.49
CA ALA A 164 -3.25 6.84 -6.09
C ALA A 164 -4.36 6.75 -5.05
N GLY A 165 -4.13 6.03 -3.95
CA GLY A 165 -5.08 5.93 -2.85
C GLY A 165 -5.38 7.29 -2.20
N CYS A 166 -4.36 8.14 -2.02
CA CYS A 166 -4.55 9.49 -1.49
C CYS A 166 -5.32 10.40 -2.45
N ALA A 167 -5.12 10.27 -3.77
CA ALA A 167 -5.84 11.03 -4.79
C ALA A 167 -7.34 10.72 -4.77
N VAL A 168 -7.71 9.44 -4.56
CA VAL A 168 -9.12 9.04 -4.33
C VAL A 168 -9.71 9.76 -3.12
N VAL A 169 -9.00 9.76 -1.98
CA VAL A 169 -9.48 10.47 -0.77
C VAL A 169 -9.57 11.98 -1.01
N ALA A 170 -8.60 12.59 -1.70
CA ALA A 170 -8.62 14.00 -2.03
C ALA A 170 -9.81 14.36 -2.94
N ALA A 171 -10.16 13.50 -3.91
CA ALA A 171 -11.35 13.64 -4.73
C ALA A 171 -12.64 13.56 -3.89
N VAL A 172 -12.75 12.59 -2.98
CA VAL A 172 -13.90 12.47 -2.05
C VAL A 172 -14.06 13.74 -1.19
N ILE A 173 -12.97 14.31 -0.68
CA ILE A 173 -13.01 15.56 0.09
C ILE A 173 -13.48 16.72 -0.78
N ALA A 174 -12.94 16.85 -2.00
CA ALA A 174 -13.31 17.91 -2.93
C ALA A 174 -14.79 17.84 -3.33
N PHE A 175 -15.31 16.62 -3.53
CA PHE A 175 -16.72 16.36 -3.79
C PHE A 175 -17.60 16.80 -2.61
N ARG A 176 -17.26 16.37 -1.37
CA ARG A 176 -18.00 16.75 -0.15
C ARG A 176 -18.00 18.25 0.13
N THR A 177 -16.93 18.94 -0.23
CA THR A 177 -16.79 20.40 -0.08
C THR A 177 -17.31 21.19 -1.28
N ARG A 178 -17.93 20.52 -2.26
CA ARG A 178 -18.48 21.10 -3.51
C ARG A 178 -17.46 21.90 -4.34
N HIS A 179 -16.17 21.62 -4.20
CA HIS A 179 -15.11 22.24 -5.00
C HIS A 179 -14.88 21.46 -6.30
N ARG A 180 -15.76 21.65 -7.28
CA ARG A 180 -15.72 20.98 -8.59
C ARG A 180 -14.35 20.97 -9.29
N PRO A 181 -13.58 22.08 -9.42
CA PRO A 181 -12.30 22.03 -10.12
C PRO A 181 -11.29 21.10 -9.43
N ARG A 182 -11.24 21.11 -8.09
CA ARG A 182 -10.35 20.23 -7.34
C ARG A 182 -10.77 18.76 -7.47
N PHE A 183 -12.07 18.47 -7.50
CA PHE A 183 -12.57 17.11 -7.72
C PHE A 183 -12.09 16.55 -9.06
N VAL A 184 -12.22 17.35 -10.14
CA VAL A 184 -11.75 16.95 -11.47
C VAL A 184 -10.25 16.71 -11.47
N VAL A 185 -9.45 17.64 -10.92
CA VAL A 185 -7.99 17.49 -10.85
C VAL A 185 -7.57 16.20 -10.13
N TRP A 186 -8.14 15.91 -8.96
CA TRP A 186 -7.77 14.70 -8.21
C TRP A 186 -8.28 13.41 -8.86
N SER A 187 -9.45 13.46 -9.52
CA SER A 187 -9.97 12.31 -10.27
C SER A 187 -9.11 12.00 -11.49
N VAL A 188 -8.71 13.04 -12.23
CA VAL A 188 -7.78 12.93 -13.35
C VAL A 188 -6.42 12.42 -12.86
N LEU A 189 -5.88 12.97 -11.77
CA LEU A 189 -4.61 12.49 -11.22
C LEU A 189 -4.69 11.01 -10.82
N ALA A 190 -5.76 10.57 -10.16
CA ALA A 190 -5.96 9.18 -9.80
C ALA A 190 -6.00 8.28 -11.05
N ALA A 191 -6.72 8.70 -12.10
CA ALA A 191 -6.79 7.98 -13.37
C ALA A 191 -5.43 7.93 -14.08
N VAL A 192 -4.72 9.05 -14.14
CA VAL A 192 -3.38 9.16 -14.75
C VAL A 192 -2.40 8.24 -14.01
N VAL A 193 -2.37 8.28 -12.67
CA VAL A 193 -1.48 7.41 -11.88
C VAL A 193 -1.84 5.93 -12.07
N ALA A 194 -3.11 5.59 -12.28
CA ALA A 194 -3.54 4.21 -12.54
C ALA A 194 -3.20 3.71 -13.96
N VAL A 195 -3.27 4.58 -14.97
CA VAL A 195 -3.16 4.19 -16.39
C VAL A 195 -1.77 4.43 -16.97
N MET A 196 -1.12 5.56 -16.66
CA MET A 196 0.18 5.95 -17.22
C MET A 196 1.27 4.90 -17.07
N PRO A 197 1.38 4.17 -15.93
CA PRO A 197 2.38 3.12 -15.80
C PRO A 197 2.26 2.03 -16.87
N GLY A 198 1.07 1.80 -17.43
CA GLY A 198 0.82 0.82 -18.48
C GLY A 198 1.48 1.18 -19.82
N LEU A 199 1.77 2.46 -20.04
CA LEU A 199 2.44 2.98 -21.24
C LEU A 199 3.96 2.82 -21.19
N ILE A 200 4.53 2.45 -20.04
CA ILE A 200 5.96 2.14 -19.95
C ILE A 200 6.20 0.93 -20.88
N PRO A 201 7.01 1.10 -21.93
CA PRO A 201 7.38 -0.02 -22.79
C PRO A 201 8.19 -0.97 -21.92
N LEU A 202 7.65 -2.15 -21.63
CA LEU A 202 8.54 -3.25 -21.28
C LEU A 202 9.16 -3.67 -22.59
N ALA A 203 10.50 -3.70 -22.64
CA ALA A 203 11.17 -4.53 -23.62
C ALA A 203 10.79 -5.98 -23.33
N LEU A 204 9.66 -6.43 -23.89
CA LEU A 204 9.26 -7.83 -24.00
C LEU A 204 9.61 -8.40 -25.38
N GLU A 205 10.34 -7.66 -26.22
CA GLU A 205 11.27 -8.33 -27.11
C GLU A 205 12.44 -8.79 -26.24
N GLY A 206 12.37 -10.06 -25.82
CA GLY A 206 13.59 -10.83 -25.93
C GLY A 206 14.06 -10.63 -27.36
N ASP A 207 15.21 -9.98 -27.52
CA ASP A 207 15.98 -10.08 -28.73
C ASP A 207 16.07 -11.58 -29.04
N THR A 208 15.26 -12.06 -29.98
CA THR A 208 15.58 -13.24 -30.77
C THR A 208 16.74 -12.84 -31.66
N VAL A 209 17.89 -12.56 -31.06
CA VAL A 209 19.18 -12.70 -31.71
C VAL A 209 19.30 -14.21 -31.88
N GLY A 210 19.19 -14.66 -33.13
CA GLY A 210 19.11 -16.08 -33.49
C GLY A 210 20.13 -16.93 -32.73
N GLY A 211 19.62 -17.91 -31.97
CA GLY A 211 20.45 -18.82 -31.18
C GLY A 211 19.61 -19.81 -30.38
N SER A 212 19.25 -20.94 -31.01
CA SER A 212 18.75 -22.21 -30.48
C SER A 212 18.11 -22.27 -29.07
N SER A 213 16.83 -22.60 -29.07
CA SER A 213 15.95 -22.91 -27.95
C SER A 213 16.26 -24.25 -27.25
N THR A 214 17.36 -24.33 -26.48
CA THR A 214 17.57 -25.38 -25.47
C THR A 214 18.60 -24.94 -24.42
N ALA A 215 18.22 -24.95 -23.15
CA ALA A 215 19.15 -24.88 -22.03
C ALA A 215 19.24 -26.27 -21.37
N VAL A 216 20.39 -26.91 -21.46
CA VAL A 216 20.70 -28.14 -20.72
C VAL A 216 21.06 -27.74 -19.29
N VAL A 217 20.21 -28.08 -18.33
CA VAL A 217 20.49 -27.91 -16.91
C VAL A 217 21.05 -29.24 -16.38
N ALA A 218 22.30 -29.22 -15.94
CA ALA A 218 22.88 -30.33 -15.21
C ALA A 218 22.25 -30.40 -13.81
N VAL A 219 21.58 -31.51 -13.51
CA VAL A 219 21.21 -31.86 -12.14
C VAL A 219 22.47 -32.36 -11.45
N VAL A 220 22.89 -31.67 -10.40
CA VAL A 220 23.85 -32.21 -9.43
C VAL A 220 23.01 -32.84 -8.32
N GLN A 221 23.23 -34.14 -8.08
CA GLN A 221 22.54 -34.93 -7.06
C GLN A 221 22.98 -34.55 -5.64
#